data_AF-A0A7J3MFR2-F1
#
_entry.id   AF-A0A7J3MFR2-F1
#
_cell.length_a   1.000
_cell.length_b   1.000
_cell.length_c   1.000
_cell.angle_alpha   90.00
_cell.angle_beta   90.00
_cell.angle_gamma   90.00
#
_symmetry.space_group_name_H-M   'P 1'
#
loop_
_entity.id
_entity.type
_entity.pdbx_description
1 polymer ?
#
loop_
_entity_poly.entity_id
_entity_poly.type
_entity_poly.pdbx_seq_one_letter_code
_entity_poly.pdbx_strand_id
1 'polypeptide(L)'
;MRALTAMKHNGLNTVMDFLIALSLSGSGRGGLIIVSADDPQSHSPPYEQDTRLLGRYAEIPMLEPSTPQEAKDMVLYAFKLSEEFNLPVLIRG
;
A
#
# COMPACT_ATOMS: atom_id res chain seq x y z
N MET A 1 18.17 0.92 0.95
CA MET A 1 17.39 1.86 1.78
C MET A 1 15.95 1.36 1.77
N ARG A 2 15.26 1.36 2.92
CA ARG A 2 13.83 0.95 3.01
C ARG A 2 12.98 2.20 3.21
N ALA A 3 11.83 2.27 2.56
CA ALA A 3 10.91 3.40 2.66
C ALA A 3 9.48 2.93 2.95
N LEU A 4 8.80 3.69 3.80
CA LEU A 4 7.39 3.50 4.11
C LEU A 4 6.69 4.85 4.05
N THR A 5 5.52 4.88 3.43
CA THR A 5 4.63 6.04 3.44
C THR A 5 3.25 5.62 3.92
N ALA A 6 2.55 6.51 4.63
CA ALA A 6 1.20 6.28 5.12
C ALA A 6 0.28 7.37 4.59
N MET A 7 -0.87 6.97 4.05
CA MET A 7 -1.87 7.87 3.48
C MET A 7 -3.28 7.28 3.61
N LYS A 8 -4.29 8.05 3.21
CA LYS A 8 -5.66 7.55 3.03
C LYS A 8 -5.93 7.26 1.55
N HIS A 9 -7.06 6.66 1.23
CA HIS A 9 -7.47 6.37 -0.15
C HIS A 9 -7.32 7.57 -1.12
N ASN A 10 -7.61 8.81 -0.68
CA ASN A 10 -7.41 10.01 -1.51
C ASN A 10 -5.94 10.30 -1.84
N GLY A 11 -5.04 10.10 -0.87
CA GLY A 11 -3.60 10.16 -1.12
C GLY A 11 -3.19 9.05 -2.10
N LEU A 12 -3.74 7.85 -1.94
CA LEU A 12 -3.44 6.73 -2.82
C LEU A 12 -3.90 7.01 -4.26
N ASN A 13 -5.10 7.57 -4.44
CA ASN A 13 -5.59 8.04 -5.74
C ASN A 13 -4.67 9.10 -6.36
N THR A 14 -4.16 10.03 -5.55
CA THR A 14 -3.29 11.12 -6.02
C THR A 14 -1.98 10.60 -6.60
N VAL A 15 -1.47 9.47 -6.10
CA VAL A 15 -0.20 8.86 -6.55
C VAL A 15 -0.40 7.62 -7.42
N MET A 16 -1.62 7.38 -7.92
CA MET A 16 -1.96 6.15 -8.63
C MET A 16 -1.18 5.98 -9.95
N ASP A 17 -0.99 7.07 -10.68
CA ASP A 17 -0.18 7.12 -11.90
C ASP A 17 1.27 6.68 -11.63
N PHE A 18 1.84 7.15 -10.53
CA PHE A 18 3.17 6.77 -10.06
C PHE A 18 3.23 5.31 -9.63
N LEU A 19 2.21 4.79 -8.93
CA LEU A 19 2.17 3.39 -8.52
C LEU A 19 2.09 2.42 -9.70
N ILE A 20 1.30 2.76 -10.73
CA ILE A 20 1.22 1.99 -11.97
C ILE A 20 2.55 2.04 -12.73
N ALA A 21 3.20 3.21 -12.78
CA ALA A 21 4.53 3.32 -13.37
C ALA A 21 5.55 2.45 -12.60
N LEU A 22 5.45 2.37 -11.27
CA LEU A 22 6.30 1.54 -10.44
C LEU A 22 6.02 0.04 -10.56
N SER A 23 4.77 -0.39 -10.82
CA SER A 23 4.51 -1.82 -11.06
C SER A 23 5.16 -2.32 -12.35
N LEU A 24 5.36 -1.41 -13.31
CA LEU A 24 6.04 -1.70 -14.58
C LEU A 24 7.57 -1.53 -14.50
N SER A 25 8.05 -0.46 -13.87
CA SER A 25 9.48 -0.12 -13.81
C SER A 25 10.22 -0.73 -12.61
N GLY A 26 9.46 -1.16 -11.60
CA GLY A 26 9.94 -1.68 -10.33
C GLY A 26 10.21 -0.60 -9.28
N SER A 27 10.08 -0.95 -8.00
CA SER A 27 10.34 -0.05 -6.87
C SER A 27 11.83 0.17 -6.57
N GLY A 28 12.71 -0.59 -7.23
CA GLY A 28 14.15 -0.59 -7.01
C GLY A 28 14.59 -1.56 -5.90
N ARG A 29 15.91 -1.59 -5.65
CA ARG A 29 16.55 -2.50 -4.68
C ARG A 29 16.20 -2.21 -3.20
N GLY A 30 15.48 -1.14 -2.95
CA GLY A 30 15.04 -0.75 -1.62
C GLY A 30 13.56 -1.06 -1.45
N GLY A 31 13.19 -1.86 -0.45
CA GLY A 31 11.78 -2.17 -0.24
C GLY A 31 10.92 -0.92 -0.02
N LEU A 32 9.77 -0.86 -0.69
CA LEU A 32 8.81 0.23 -0.64
C LEU A 32 7.45 -0.30 -0.16
N ILE A 33 6.98 0.27 0.95
CA ILE A 33 5.67 -0.04 1.51
C ILE A 33 4.79 1.20 1.46
N ILE A 34 3.54 1.03 1.05
CA ILE A 34 2.47 2.01 1.20
C ILE A 34 1.50 1.47 2.23
N VAL A 35 1.22 2.23 3.29
CA VAL A 35 0.14 1.94 4.22
C VAL A 35 -1.05 2.82 3.87
N SER A 36 -2.21 2.21 3.61
CA SER A 36 -3.46 2.93 3.40
C SER A 36 -4.46 2.56 4.46
N ALA A 37 -5.04 3.56 5.13
CA ALA A 37 -6.19 3.36 6.01
C ALA A 37 -7.49 3.57 5.23
N ASP A 38 -8.37 2.59 5.26
CA ASP A 38 -9.77 2.76 4.86
C ASP A 38 -10.54 3.21 6.10
N ASP A 39 -11.11 4.41 6.07
CA ASP A 39 -11.93 4.92 7.18
C ASP A 39 -13.41 4.54 6.94
N PRO A 40 -13.95 3.45 7.50
CA PRO A 40 -15.39 3.27 7.56
C PRO A 40 -15.99 4.41 8.41
N GLN A 41 -17.06 5.03 7.92
CA GLN A 41 -17.74 6.19 8.52
C GLN A 41 -16.90 7.46 8.57
N SER A 42 -16.04 7.66 7.57
CA SER A 42 -15.07 8.75 7.55
C SER A 42 -15.68 10.13 7.82
N HIS A 43 -15.09 10.88 8.76
CA HIS A 43 -15.53 12.22 9.15
C HIS A 43 -15.06 13.32 8.17
N SER A 44 -14.20 13.00 7.21
CA SER A 44 -13.50 13.99 6.38
C SER A 44 -13.79 13.86 4.88
N PRO A 45 -13.45 12.76 4.19
CA PRO A 45 -13.90 12.53 2.82
C PRO A 45 -15.41 12.24 2.76
N PRO A 46 -16.12 12.76 1.74
CA PRO A 46 -17.57 12.61 1.59
C PRO A 46 -18.00 11.21 1.14
N TYR A 47 -17.06 10.31 0.88
CA TYR A 47 -17.34 8.93 0.47
C TYR A 47 -16.29 7.97 1.03
N GLU A 48 -16.71 6.72 1.17
CA GLU A 48 -15.84 5.60 1.47
C GLU A 48 -15.35 4.97 0.16
N GLN A 49 -14.09 4.57 0.13
CA GLN A 49 -13.49 3.87 -1.00
C GLN A 49 -12.71 2.66 -0.49
N ASP A 50 -13.02 1.49 -1.05
CA ASP A 50 -12.28 0.26 -0.76
C ASP A 50 -10.94 0.28 -1.50
N THR A 51 -9.83 0.38 -0.77
CA THR A 51 -8.49 0.39 -1.37
C THR A 51 -8.08 -0.93 -2.01
N ARG A 52 -8.80 -2.04 -1.78
CA ARG A 52 -8.53 -3.31 -2.48
C ARG A 52 -8.63 -3.17 -3.99
N LEU A 53 -9.57 -2.34 -4.45
CA LEU A 53 -9.78 -2.07 -5.88
C LEU A 53 -8.59 -1.31 -6.47
N LEU A 54 -8.01 -0.39 -5.70
CA LEU A 54 -6.84 0.37 -6.11
C LEU A 54 -5.58 -0.50 -6.15
N GLY A 55 -5.35 -1.34 -5.14
CA GLY A 55 -4.24 -2.30 -5.14
C GLY A 55 -4.32 -3.28 -6.31
N ARG A 56 -5.52 -3.79 -6.61
CA ARG A 56 -5.75 -4.65 -7.77
C ARG A 56 -5.51 -3.91 -9.09
N TYR A 57 -5.98 -2.67 -9.21
CA TYR A 57 -5.81 -1.87 -10.42
C TYR A 57 -4.33 -1.52 -10.69
N ALA A 58 -3.55 -1.26 -9.64
CA ALA A 58 -2.12 -1.02 -9.76
C ALA A 58 -1.28 -2.30 -10.01
N GLU A 59 -1.89 -3.49 -9.91
CA GLU A 59 -1.23 -4.80 -10.02
C GLU A 59 -0.09 -5.00 -9.00
N ILE A 60 -0.26 -4.49 -7.78
CA ILE A 60 0.74 -4.59 -6.70
C ILE A 60 0.30 -5.55 -5.59
N PRO A 61 1.23 -6.24 -4.91
CA PRO A 61 0.90 -7.07 -3.77
C PRO A 61 0.23 -6.25 -2.65
N MET A 62 -0.78 -6.83 -2.00
CA MET A 62 -1.50 -6.18 -0.92
C MET A 62 -1.66 -7.13 0.27
N LEU A 63 -1.46 -6.60 1.48
CA LEU A 63 -1.64 -7.30 2.75
C LEU A 63 -2.74 -6.65 3.57
N GLU A 64 -3.56 -7.48 4.23
CA GLU A 64 -4.69 -7.05 5.05
C GLU A 64 -4.53 -7.60 6.48
N PRO A 65 -3.82 -6.88 7.38
CA PRO A 65 -3.78 -7.24 8.79
C PRO A 65 -5.17 -7.10 9.44
N SER A 66 -5.49 -8.05 10.32
CA SER A 66 -6.71 -8.03 11.14
C SER A 66 -6.46 -7.59 12.58
N THR A 67 -5.20 -7.48 12.99
CA THR A 67 -4.81 -6.99 14.33
C THR A 67 -3.61 -6.05 14.27
N PRO A 68 -3.40 -5.17 15.28
CA PRO A 68 -2.21 -4.32 15.35
C PRO A 68 -0.89 -5.11 15.38
N GLN A 69 -0.92 -6.30 16.00
CA GLN A 69 0.24 -7.18 16.03
C GLN A 69 0.54 -7.76 14.64
N GLU A 70 -0.48 -8.23 13.92
CA GLU A 70 -0.34 -8.65 12.52
C GLU A 70 0.15 -7.52 11.63
N ALA A 71 -0.33 -6.28 11.81
CA ALA A 71 0.14 -5.14 11.03
C ALA A 71 1.65 -4.92 11.22
N LYS A 72 2.13 -4.99 12.47
CA LYS A 72 3.56 -4.88 12.79
C LYS A 72 4.38 -5.99 12.12
N ASP A 73 3.89 -7.23 12.19
CA ASP A 73 4.60 -8.39 11.63
C ASP A 73 4.58 -8.37 10.10
N MET A 74 3.46 -7.95 9.50
CA MET A 74 3.28 -7.81 8.06
C MET A 74 4.14 -6.70 7.46
N VAL A 75 4.50 -5.64 8.20
CA VAL A 75 5.45 -4.63 7.70
C VAL A 75 6.82 -5.25 7.41
N LEU A 76 7.30 -6.12 8.31
CA LEU A 76 8.58 -6.81 8.11
C LEU A 76 8.51 -7.77 6.92
N TYR A 77 7.39 -8.47 6.77
CA TYR A 77 7.14 -9.35 5.64
C TYR A 77 7.03 -8.58 4.31
N ALA A 78 6.31 -7.45 4.30
CA ALA A 78 6.11 -6.60 3.14
C ALA A 78 7.43 -6.02 2.60
N PHE A 79 8.37 -5.66 3.48
CA PHE A 79 9.70 -5.24 3.02
C PHE A 79 10.44 -6.36 2.30
N LYS A 80 10.38 -7.60 2.82
CA LYS A 80 10.98 -8.76 2.15
C LYS A 80 10.31 -9.01 0.80
N LEU A 81 8.98 -8.97 0.77
CA LEU A 81 8.20 -9.17 -0.45
C LEU A 81 8.51 -8.10 -1.50
N SER A 82 8.59 -6.84 -1.09
CA SER A 82 8.94 -5.73 -1.98
C SER A 82 10.34 -5.87 -2.55
N GLU A 83 11.32 -6.27 -1.72
CA GLU A 83 12.71 -6.49 -2.13
C GLU A 83 12.85 -7.72 -3.06
N GLU A 84 12.09 -8.78 -2.81
CA GLU A 84 12.11 -10.03 -3.59
C GLU A 84 11.51 -9.82 -4.99
N PHE A 85 10.35 -9.16 -5.07
CA PHE A 85 9.62 -8.98 -6.32
C PHE A 85 9.94 -7.66 -7.02
N ASN A 86 10.75 -6.78 -6.40
CA ASN A 86 11.04 -5.43 -6.90
C ASN A 86 9.76 -4.61 -7.17
N LEU A 87 8.73 -4.80 -6.35
CA LEU A 87 7.43 -4.15 -6.46
C LEU A 87 7.08 -3.40 -5.18
N PRO A 88 6.36 -2.27 -5.25
CA PRO A 88 5.76 -1.68 -4.06
C PRO A 88 4.73 -2.63 -3.44
N VAL A 89 4.60 -2.62 -2.11
CA VAL A 89 3.60 -3.43 -1.39
C VAL A 89 2.62 -2.52 -0.66
N LEU A 90 1.33 -2.74 -0.86
CA LEU A 90 0.26 -2.05 -0.15
C LEU A 90 -0.10 -2.81 1.13
N ILE A 91 -0.19 -2.12 2.26
CA ILE A 91 -0.76 -2.65 3.51
C ILE A 91 -2.02 -1.84 3.80
N ARG A 92 -3.15 -2.53 3.93
CA ARG A 92 -4.45 -1.92 4.18
C ARG A 92 -4.80 -2.02 5.66
N GLY A 93 -5.02 -0.88 6.31
CA GLY A 93 -5.40 -0.77 7.72
C GLY A 93 -6.81 -0.23 7.92
#